data_AF-A0A210QL63-F1
#
_entry.id   AF-A0A210QL63-F1
#
_cell.length_a   1.000
_cell.length_b   1.000
_cell.length_c   1.000
_cell.angle_alpha   90.00
_cell.angle_beta   90.00
_cell.angle_gamma   90.00
#
_symmetry.space_group_name_H-M   'P 1'
#
loop_
_entity.id
_entity.type
_entity.pdbx_description
1 polymer ?
#
loop_
_entity_poly.entity_id
_entity_poly.type
_entity_poly.pdbx_seq_one_letter_code
_entity_poly.pdbx_strand_id
1 'polypeptide(L)'
;MIDGYSATVQTILGTLFTWGLTAAGAGLVFVFQSNQRKVLDASLGFAAGVMTAASYWSLLAPAIEMAERSGLYGEQGQWSFIPVSIGFILGAVFVYGADVLMPYLGANSSNLIVTLEAASSKVEKEDNVQIDFVNQNNYTSRDPFSLSTNPALRRKQPNVGPQSHRENIDIEDHSLGGAPPISIQWKRILLLIIAITIHNIPEGLAVGVGFGAIGKSPAATFENARNLAIGIGIQNFPEGLAVSLPLRGSGLSVWKSFWYGQLSGMVEPIAGLFGVVAVSIAEPILPYALAFAAGAMIYVVVDDIIPEAQTCGNGRLSTWGAIVGFVVMMSLDVGLG
;
A
#
# COMPACT_ATOMS: atom_id res chain seq x y z
N MET A 1 -19.85 10.01 -16.01
CA MET A 1 -19.32 11.30 -15.53
C MET A 1 -19.98 12.53 -16.12
N ILE A 2 -20.29 12.61 -17.43
CA ILE A 2 -20.99 13.77 -18.03
C ILE A 2 -22.20 13.26 -18.80
N ASP A 3 -23.42 13.70 -18.48
CA ASP A 3 -24.63 13.16 -19.12
C ASP A 3 -24.63 13.33 -20.66
N GLY A 4 -25.28 12.42 -21.38
CA GLY A 4 -25.40 12.42 -22.83
C GLY A 4 -24.27 11.73 -23.63
N TYR A 5 -23.20 11.27 -22.98
CA TYR A 5 -22.13 10.50 -23.61
C TYR A 5 -22.33 8.98 -23.53
N SER A 6 -21.71 8.24 -24.46
CA SER A 6 -21.80 6.77 -24.52
C SER A 6 -21.19 6.09 -23.29
N ALA A 7 -21.69 4.91 -22.92
CA ALA A 7 -21.24 4.15 -21.75
C ALA A 7 -19.71 3.96 -21.69
N THR A 8 -19.06 3.73 -22.83
CA THR A 8 -17.60 3.61 -22.93
C THR A 8 -16.89 4.90 -22.56
N VAL A 9 -17.38 6.06 -23.05
CA VAL A 9 -16.80 7.36 -22.70
C VAL A 9 -17.02 7.66 -21.22
N GLN A 10 -18.21 7.36 -20.68
CA GLN A 10 -18.47 7.51 -19.25
C GLN A 10 -17.54 6.66 -18.39
N THR A 11 -17.29 5.42 -18.83
CA THR A 11 -16.39 4.47 -18.16
C THR A 11 -14.97 4.98 -18.15
N ILE A 12 -14.46 5.46 -19.29
CA ILE A 12 -13.11 6.04 -19.38
C ILE A 12 -13.01 7.27 -18.47
N LEU A 13 -13.99 8.17 -18.52
CA LEU A 13 -13.99 9.35 -17.64
C LEU A 13 -14.08 8.98 -16.16
N GLY A 14 -14.90 7.99 -15.82
CA GLY A 14 -15.06 7.52 -14.44
C GLY A 14 -13.78 6.89 -13.91
N THR A 15 -13.20 5.97 -14.67
CA THR A 15 -11.97 5.27 -14.26
C THR A 15 -10.71 6.14 -14.32
N LEU A 16 -10.64 7.13 -15.23
CA LEU A 16 -9.59 8.15 -15.18
C LEU A 16 -9.77 9.09 -13.99
N PHE A 17 -11.00 9.34 -13.56
CA PHE A 17 -11.26 10.11 -12.36
C PHE A 17 -10.81 9.35 -11.11
N THR A 18 -11.16 8.07 -10.98
CA THR A 18 -10.76 7.24 -9.83
C THR A 18 -9.24 7.07 -9.77
N TRP A 19 -8.60 6.68 -10.88
CA TRP A 19 -7.13 6.64 -10.99
C TRP A 19 -6.48 7.99 -10.73
N GLY A 20 -7.11 9.07 -11.22
CA GLY A 20 -6.64 10.44 -11.01
C GLY A 20 -6.60 10.81 -9.53
N LEU A 21 -7.54 10.32 -8.72
CA LEU A 21 -7.51 10.49 -7.27
C LEU A 21 -6.45 9.61 -6.59
N THR A 22 -6.21 8.39 -7.07
CA THR A 22 -5.04 7.59 -6.64
C THR A 22 -3.73 8.34 -6.91
N ALA A 23 -3.59 8.90 -8.11
CA ALA A 23 -2.41 9.68 -8.49
C ALA A 23 -2.28 10.96 -7.64
N ALA A 24 -3.39 11.65 -7.37
CA ALA A 24 -3.40 12.84 -6.51
C ALA A 24 -2.98 12.50 -5.07
N GLY A 25 -3.47 11.39 -4.53
CA GLY A 25 -3.07 10.84 -3.24
C GLY A 25 -1.59 10.50 -3.18
N ALA A 26 -1.09 9.80 -4.20
CA ALA A 26 0.34 9.52 -4.35
C ALA A 26 1.19 10.79 -4.46
N GLY A 27 0.64 11.85 -5.09
CA GLY A 27 1.29 13.16 -5.23
C GLY A 27 1.52 13.88 -3.89
N LEU A 28 0.83 13.50 -2.82
CA LEU A 28 1.10 14.08 -1.49
C LEU A 28 2.51 13.77 -0.97
N VAL A 29 3.21 12.78 -1.55
CA VAL A 29 4.62 12.50 -1.25
C VAL A 29 5.57 13.67 -1.60
N PHE A 30 5.15 14.58 -2.48
CA PHE A 30 5.90 15.81 -2.79
C PHE A 30 5.77 16.86 -1.68
N VAL A 31 4.66 16.85 -0.93
CA VAL A 31 4.35 17.80 0.13
C VAL A 31 4.82 17.29 1.48
N PHE A 32 4.53 16.02 1.78
CA PHE A 32 4.90 15.40 3.06
C PHE A 32 6.33 14.85 3.02
N GLN A 33 7.19 15.46 3.83
CA GLN A 33 8.54 14.96 4.05
C GLN A 33 8.51 13.81 5.06
N SER A 34 9.24 12.72 4.79
CA SER A 34 9.35 11.55 5.69
C SER A 34 9.91 11.87 7.08
N ASN A 35 10.41 13.09 7.28
CA ASN A 35 11.04 13.55 8.52
C ASN A 35 10.04 13.87 9.65
N GLN A 36 8.72 13.87 9.38
CA GLN A 36 7.69 14.15 10.39
C GLN A 36 6.88 12.89 10.73
N ARG A 37 7.44 12.00 11.58
CA ARG A 37 6.78 10.73 11.95
C ARG A 37 5.35 10.89 12.47
N LYS A 38 5.05 11.99 13.19
CA LYS A 38 3.69 12.30 13.65
C LYS A 38 2.69 12.49 12.50
N VAL A 39 3.09 13.18 11.44
CA VAL A 39 2.23 13.43 10.27
C VAL A 39 2.03 12.14 9.49
N LEU A 40 3.08 11.34 9.34
CA LEU A 40 2.99 10.03 8.72
C LEU A 40 2.00 9.12 9.47
N ASP A 41 2.18 8.94 10.79
CA ASP A 41 1.31 8.09 11.61
C ASP A 41 -0.15 8.59 11.61
N ALA A 42 -0.36 9.91 11.64
CA ALA A 42 -1.70 10.51 11.51
C ALA A 42 -2.33 10.24 10.13
N SER A 43 -1.54 10.37 9.06
CA SER A 43 -2.00 10.14 7.68
C SER A 43 -2.34 8.67 7.42
N LEU A 44 -1.54 7.73 7.97
CA LEU A 44 -1.82 6.30 7.88
C LEU A 44 -3.06 5.93 8.70
N GLY A 45 -3.22 6.50 9.90
CA GLY A 45 -4.44 6.36 10.68
C GLY A 45 -5.66 6.86 9.89
N PHE A 46 -5.58 8.06 9.33
CA PHE A 46 -6.64 8.63 8.47
C PHE A 46 -6.97 7.71 7.29
N ALA A 47 -5.97 7.19 6.59
CA ALA A 47 -6.17 6.26 5.48
C ALA A 47 -6.87 4.96 5.94
N ALA A 48 -6.44 4.35 7.05
CA ALA A 48 -7.12 3.18 7.63
C ALA A 48 -8.60 3.47 7.94
N GLY A 49 -8.89 4.65 8.48
CA GLY A 49 -10.26 5.11 8.72
C GLY A 49 -11.11 5.17 7.45
N VAL A 50 -10.58 5.83 6.41
CA VAL A 50 -11.27 5.96 5.11
C VAL A 50 -11.50 4.58 4.50
N MET A 51 -10.47 3.73 4.41
CA MET A 51 -10.56 2.40 3.82
C MET A 51 -11.54 1.48 4.59
N THR A 52 -11.58 1.57 5.93
CA THR A 52 -12.54 0.82 6.73
C THR A 52 -13.99 1.22 6.42
N ALA A 53 -14.26 2.53 6.33
CA ALA A 53 -15.58 3.02 5.97
C ALA A 53 -15.96 2.62 4.54
N ALA A 54 -15.07 2.86 3.58
CA ALA A 54 -15.31 2.56 2.17
C ALA A 54 -15.56 1.07 1.91
N SER A 55 -14.86 0.19 2.64
CA SER A 55 -15.12 -1.26 2.62
C SER A 55 -16.58 -1.61 2.89
N TYR A 56 -17.25 -0.88 3.79
CA TYR A 56 -18.67 -1.09 4.04
C TYR A 56 -19.56 -0.36 3.02
N TRP A 57 -19.46 0.97 2.94
CA TRP A 57 -20.43 1.78 2.20
C TRP A 57 -20.24 1.74 0.68
N SER A 58 -19.01 1.71 0.20
CA SER A 58 -18.73 1.80 -1.23
C SER A 58 -18.54 0.42 -1.88
N LEU A 59 -18.33 -0.64 -1.08
CA LEU A 59 -18.09 -2.00 -1.57
C LEU A 59 -19.14 -3.01 -1.06
N LEU A 60 -19.20 -3.28 0.25
CA LEU A 60 -20.11 -4.29 0.82
C LEU A 60 -21.59 -3.97 0.64
N ALA A 61 -22.02 -2.73 0.93
CA ALA A 61 -23.42 -2.33 0.82
C ALA A 61 -23.93 -2.44 -0.63
N PRO A 62 -23.23 -1.90 -1.65
CA PRO A 62 -23.57 -2.14 -3.05
C PRO A 62 -23.54 -3.62 -3.43
N ALA A 63 -22.58 -4.41 -2.93
CA ALA A 63 -22.53 -5.84 -3.20
C ALA A 63 -23.77 -6.58 -2.67
N ILE A 64 -24.22 -6.25 -1.46
CA ILE A 64 -25.44 -6.80 -0.85
C ILE A 64 -26.66 -6.41 -1.68
N GLU A 65 -26.80 -5.13 -2.00
CA GLU A 65 -27.92 -4.60 -2.78
C GLU A 65 -28.00 -5.25 -4.17
N MET A 66 -26.85 -5.44 -4.83
CA MET A 66 -26.76 -6.15 -6.10
C MET A 66 -27.14 -7.63 -5.97
N ALA A 67 -26.69 -8.30 -4.91
CA ALA A 67 -27.03 -9.71 -4.66
C ALA A 67 -28.54 -9.88 -4.39
N GLU A 68 -29.15 -9.01 -3.59
CA GLU A 68 -30.59 -9.01 -3.31
C GLU A 68 -31.42 -8.82 -4.59
N ARG A 69 -31.00 -7.88 -5.45
CA ARG A 69 -31.69 -7.56 -6.70
C ARG A 69 -31.57 -8.63 -7.77
N SER A 70 -30.50 -9.41 -7.75
CA SER A 70 -30.23 -10.43 -8.76
C SER A 70 -31.30 -11.55 -8.80
N GLY A 71 -32.06 -11.73 -7.71
CA GLY A 71 -33.08 -12.78 -7.57
C GLY A 71 -32.52 -14.21 -7.53
N LEU A 72 -31.22 -14.39 -7.79
CA LEU A 72 -30.51 -15.68 -7.76
C LEU A 72 -30.38 -16.24 -6.34
N TYR A 73 -30.45 -15.38 -5.32
CA TYR A 73 -30.21 -15.73 -3.91
C TYR A 73 -31.50 -15.65 -3.07
N GLY A 74 -32.60 -16.14 -3.65
CA GLY A 74 -33.93 -16.22 -3.04
C GLY A 74 -34.88 -15.12 -3.52
N GLU A 75 -36.18 -15.40 -3.54
CA GLU A 75 -37.23 -14.50 -4.06
C GLU A 75 -37.29 -13.13 -3.36
N GLN A 76 -36.79 -13.04 -2.13
CA GLN A 76 -36.71 -11.80 -1.34
C GLN A 76 -35.26 -11.43 -0.97
N GLY A 77 -34.25 -12.04 -1.62
CA GLY A 77 -32.84 -11.79 -1.29
C GLY A 77 -32.37 -12.38 0.04
N GLN A 78 -33.11 -13.35 0.61
CA GLN A 78 -32.80 -13.95 1.93
C GLN A 78 -31.40 -14.58 2.02
N TRP A 79 -30.82 -14.97 0.89
CA TRP A 79 -29.49 -15.58 0.80
C TRP A 79 -28.44 -14.64 0.19
N SER A 80 -28.72 -13.34 0.08
CA SER A 80 -27.79 -12.32 -0.44
C SER A 80 -26.48 -12.27 0.32
N PHE A 81 -26.49 -12.66 1.61
CA PHE A 81 -25.29 -12.75 2.42
C PHE A 81 -24.30 -13.82 1.92
N ILE A 82 -24.73 -14.84 1.17
CA ILE A 82 -23.86 -15.93 0.69
C ILE A 82 -22.80 -15.41 -0.29
N PRO A 83 -23.15 -14.82 -1.45
CA PRO A 83 -22.15 -14.33 -2.40
C PRO A 83 -21.22 -13.29 -1.76
N VAL A 84 -21.77 -12.43 -0.91
CA VAL A 84 -21.02 -11.39 -0.20
C VAL A 84 -20.04 -12.00 0.81
N SER A 85 -20.48 -12.95 1.64
CA SER A 85 -19.60 -13.59 2.63
C SER A 85 -18.51 -14.41 1.96
N ILE A 86 -18.83 -15.11 0.87
CA ILE A 86 -17.84 -15.87 0.08
C ILE A 86 -16.81 -14.92 -0.52
N GLY A 87 -17.26 -13.85 -1.20
CA GLY A 87 -16.36 -12.85 -1.77
C GLY A 87 -15.45 -12.25 -0.71
N PHE A 88 -16.04 -11.77 0.39
CA PHE A 88 -15.31 -11.16 1.51
C PHE A 88 -14.24 -12.08 2.10
N ILE A 89 -14.59 -13.33 2.41
CA ILE A 89 -13.63 -14.30 2.95
C ILE A 89 -12.55 -14.62 1.91
N LEU A 90 -12.90 -14.81 0.65
CA LEU A 90 -11.92 -15.06 -0.41
C LEU A 90 -10.95 -13.89 -0.59
N GLY A 91 -11.43 -12.65 -0.45
CA GLY A 91 -10.59 -11.45 -0.47
C GLY A 91 -9.57 -11.43 0.67
N ALA A 92 -10.03 -11.66 1.90
CA ALA A 92 -9.15 -11.72 3.06
C ALA A 92 -8.14 -12.89 2.96
N VAL A 93 -8.59 -14.07 2.57
CA VAL A 93 -7.75 -15.26 2.36
C VAL A 93 -6.77 -15.05 1.22
N PHE A 94 -7.15 -14.31 0.18
CA PHE A 94 -6.27 -13.97 -0.93
C PHE A 94 -5.07 -13.13 -0.44
N VAL A 95 -5.33 -12.07 0.33
CA VAL A 95 -4.24 -11.23 0.88
C VAL A 95 -3.39 -12.03 1.87
N TYR A 96 -4.02 -12.76 2.79
CA TYR A 96 -3.30 -13.68 3.69
C TYR A 96 -2.44 -14.69 2.93
N GLY A 97 -2.97 -15.27 1.84
CA GLY A 97 -2.28 -16.22 1.00
C GLY A 97 -1.09 -15.57 0.27
N ALA A 98 -1.24 -14.33 -0.21
CA ALA A 98 -0.14 -13.56 -0.77
C ALA A 98 0.96 -13.35 0.28
N ASP A 99 0.58 -13.03 1.52
CA ASP A 99 1.46 -12.87 2.68
C ASP A 99 2.28 -14.14 2.96
N VAL A 100 1.59 -15.28 3.02
CA VAL A 100 2.19 -16.60 3.26
C VAL A 100 3.04 -17.10 2.09
N LEU A 101 2.69 -16.74 0.85
CA LEU A 101 3.34 -17.27 -0.34
C LEU A 101 4.67 -16.58 -0.67
N MET A 102 4.88 -15.31 -0.32
CA MET A 102 6.11 -14.64 -0.75
C MET A 102 7.42 -15.20 -0.17
N PRO A 103 7.49 -15.69 1.10
CA PRO A 103 8.70 -16.35 1.59
C PRO A 103 9.16 -17.47 0.64
N TYR A 104 8.21 -18.15 0.00
CA TYR A 104 8.46 -19.24 -0.96
C TYR A 104 8.79 -18.74 -2.37
N LEU A 105 8.31 -17.57 -2.79
CA LEU A 105 8.64 -16.96 -4.08
C LEU A 105 10.06 -16.35 -4.13
N GLY A 106 10.85 -16.47 -3.07
CA GLY A 106 12.24 -15.99 -3.08
C GLY A 106 12.36 -14.47 -3.03
N ALA A 107 11.32 -13.75 -2.57
CA ALA A 107 11.37 -12.32 -2.22
C ALA A 107 12.25 -12.03 -0.98
N ASN A 108 13.15 -12.95 -0.65
CA ASN A 108 14.31 -12.77 0.23
C ASN A 108 15.59 -12.43 -0.54
N SER A 109 15.53 -12.37 -1.87
CA SER A 109 16.75 -12.27 -2.68
C SER A 109 17.22 -10.82 -2.84
N SER A 110 18.38 -10.55 -2.25
CA SER A 110 19.27 -9.42 -2.51
C SER A 110 19.47 -9.13 -4.02
N ASN A 111 19.14 -10.07 -4.91
CA ASN A 111 19.22 -9.94 -6.36
C ASN A 111 18.22 -8.93 -6.95
N LEU A 112 17.03 -8.76 -6.35
CA LEU A 112 16.01 -7.81 -6.83
C LEU A 112 16.39 -6.37 -6.49
N ILE A 113 17.03 -6.17 -5.32
CA ILE A 113 17.66 -4.91 -4.92
C ILE A 113 18.78 -4.55 -5.90
N VAL A 114 19.65 -5.50 -6.22
CA VAL A 114 20.75 -5.29 -7.19
C VAL A 114 20.23 -5.01 -8.60
N THR A 115 19.14 -5.65 -9.03
CA THR A 115 18.55 -5.38 -10.37
C THR A 115 17.79 -4.06 -10.43
N LEU A 116 17.13 -3.64 -9.36
CA LEU A 116 16.47 -2.32 -9.28
C LEU A 116 17.48 -1.17 -9.07
N GLU A 117 18.57 -1.38 -8.33
CA GLU A 117 19.72 -0.45 -8.29
C GLU A 117 20.44 -0.39 -9.64
N ALA A 118 20.64 -1.52 -10.31
CA ALA A 118 21.22 -1.56 -11.65
C ALA A 118 20.29 -0.90 -12.70
N ALA A 119 18.98 -1.04 -12.56
CA ALA A 119 18.00 -0.34 -13.40
C ALA A 119 17.95 1.15 -13.08
N SER A 120 18.03 1.53 -11.79
CA SER A 120 18.03 2.92 -11.35
C SER A 120 19.29 3.68 -11.74
N SER A 121 20.46 3.04 -11.65
CA SER A 121 21.75 3.65 -12.03
C SER A 121 21.93 3.80 -13.54
N LYS A 122 21.17 3.03 -14.34
CA LYS A 122 21.10 3.21 -15.80
C LYS A 122 20.27 4.43 -16.19
N VAL A 123 19.17 4.71 -15.49
CA VAL A 123 18.32 5.88 -15.75
C VAL A 123 19.05 7.19 -15.40
N GLU A 124 19.84 7.23 -14.33
CA GLU A 124 20.65 8.42 -13.99
C GLU A 124 21.82 8.69 -14.96
N LYS A 125 22.26 7.69 -15.73
CA LYS A 125 23.41 7.81 -16.65
C LYS A 125 23.04 8.32 -18.04
N GLU A 126 21.77 8.24 -18.45
CA GLU A 126 21.34 8.75 -19.77
C GLU A 126 21.10 10.27 -19.76
N ASP A 127 20.78 10.88 -18.62
CA ASP A 127 20.49 12.31 -18.52
C ASP A 127 21.72 13.19 -18.24
N ASN A 128 22.89 12.62 -17.96
CA ASN A 128 24.13 13.36 -17.68
C ASN A 128 25.27 12.94 -18.61
N VAL A 129 25.18 13.36 -19.87
CA VAL A 129 26.36 13.48 -20.74
C VAL A 129 26.66 14.96 -20.96
N GLN A 130 27.51 15.51 -20.09
CA GLN A 130 28.38 16.61 -20.45
C GLN A 130 29.77 16.39 -19.83
N ILE A 131 30.76 16.44 -20.72
CA ILE A 131 32.19 16.20 -20.53
C ILE A 131 32.82 17.40 -19.80
N ASP A 132 33.72 17.16 -18.83
CA ASP A 132 35.03 17.83 -18.84
C ASP A 132 36.10 17.20 -17.91
N PHE A 133 37.34 17.44 -18.34
CA PHE A 133 38.58 16.70 -18.13
C PHE A 133 39.33 16.93 -16.79
N VAL A 134 40.05 15.87 -16.36
CA VAL A 134 41.40 15.82 -15.73
C VAL A 134 41.68 16.71 -14.51
N ASN A 135 41.99 16.09 -13.35
CA ASN A 135 43.29 16.33 -12.71
C ASN A 135 43.75 15.17 -11.81
N GLN A 136 45.03 14.87 -11.92
CA GLN A 136 45.77 13.73 -11.40
C GLN A 136 46.62 14.17 -10.19
N ASN A 137 46.91 13.22 -9.30
CA ASN A 137 48.10 13.10 -8.45
C ASN A 137 48.08 13.53 -6.96
N ASN A 138 48.46 12.51 -6.17
CA ASN A 138 49.37 12.48 -5.02
C ASN A 138 48.92 13.05 -3.67
N TYR A 139 49.09 12.27 -2.59
CA TYR A 139 50.17 12.44 -1.61
C TYR A 139 50.34 11.18 -0.73
N THR A 140 51.50 10.54 -0.84
CA THR A 140 52.15 9.69 0.17
C THR A 140 53.27 10.51 0.82
N SER A 141 53.37 10.52 2.16
CA SER A 141 54.58 10.77 3.02
C SER A 141 54.10 10.75 4.49
N ARG A 142 54.45 9.77 5.34
CA ARG A 142 55.67 9.59 6.18
C ARG A 142 56.16 10.86 6.91
N ASP A 143 56.27 10.76 8.24
CA ASP A 143 57.40 11.30 9.00
C ASP A 143 57.63 10.60 10.37
N PRO A 144 58.86 10.62 10.93
CA PRO A 144 59.34 9.76 12.02
C PRO A 144 59.72 10.51 13.32
N PHE A 145 59.96 9.73 14.39
CA PHE A 145 60.88 10.02 15.52
C PHE A 145 60.54 11.12 16.55
N SER A 146 60.25 10.71 17.79
CA SER A 146 60.74 11.41 19.00
C SER A 146 61.00 10.41 20.13
N LEU A 147 62.16 10.56 20.78
CA LEU A 147 62.76 9.67 21.76
C LEU A 147 62.95 10.45 23.07
N SER A 148 62.50 9.92 24.21
CA SER A 148 62.87 10.43 25.54
C SER A 148 62.94 9.29 26.59
N THR A 149 64.17 8.81 26.78
CA THR A 149 64.90 8.31 27.99
C THR A 149 64.19 7.88 29.31
N ASN A 150 64.33 6.56 29.63
CA ASN A 150 64.92 5.86 30.83
C ASN A 150 64.36 6.01 32.30
N PRO A 151 64.67 5.09 33.27
CA PRO A 151 64.34 3.64 33.32
C PRO A 151 63.92 3.09 34.74
N ALA A 152 63.46 1.83 34.77
CA ALA A 152 63.57 0.80 35.84
C ALA A 152 63.08 1.05 37.29
N LEU A 153 62.04 0.29 37.71
CA LEU A 153 62.05 -0.47 38.98
C LEU A 153 61.36 -1.84 38.82
N ARG A 154 62.05 -2.84 39.37
CA ARG A 154 61.90 -4.30 39.25
C ARG A 154 61.17 -4.84 40.49
N ARG A 155 60.14 -5.67 40.32
CA ARG A 155 59.77 -6.71 41.32
C ARG A 155 59.17 -7.93 40.63
N LYS A 156 59.65 -9.11 41.03
CA LYS A 156 59.52 -10.42 40.37
C LYS A 156 58.83 -11.40 41.32
N GLN A 157 58.12 -12.40 40.74
CA GLN A 157 57.72 -13.74 41.23
C GLN A 157 56.22 -13.96 41.57
N PRO A 158 55.71 -15.21 41.52
CA PRO A 158 55.87 -16.26 40.49
C PRO A 158 54.53 -16.99 40.14
N ASN A 159 54.59 -17.88 39.14
CA ASN A 159 53.55 -18.79 38.62
C ASN A 159 52.73 -19.58 39.67
N VAL A 160 51.41 -19.71 39.46
CA VAL A 160 50.60 -20.92 39.70
C VAL A 160 49.47 -20.99 38.65
N GLY A 161 49.28 -22.17 38.02
CA GLY A 161 48.34 -22.41 36.92
C GLY A 161 46.85 -22.42 37.29
N PRO A 162 45.94 -22.56 36.29
CA PRO A 162 44.53 -22.23 36.44
C PRO A 162 43.66 -23.45 36.70
N GLN A 163 42.69 -23.34 37.61
CA GLN A 163 41.39 -24.04 37.55
C GLN A 163 40.49 -23.56 38.69
N SER A 164 39.52 -22.71 38.39
CA SER A 164 38.27 -22.63 39.14
C SER A 164 37.15 -22.21 38.20
N HIS A 165 36.09 -23.03 38.21
CA HIS A 165 34.86 -22.84 37.47
C HIS A 165 34.29 -21.44 37.71
N ARG A 166 34.19 -20.63 36.66
CA ARG A 166 33.23 -19.54 36.60
C ARG A 166 31.98 -20.08 35.94
N GLU A 167 30.91 -20.19 36.72
CA GLU A 167 29.55 -20.19 36.19
C GLU A 167 29.40 -18.97 35.28
N ASN A 168 29.14 -19.21 34.00
CA ASN A 168 28.61 -18.18 33.12
C ASN A 168 27.18 -17.94 33.60
N ILE A 169 26.98 -16.83 34.30
CA ILE A 169 25.66 -16.21 34.39
C ILE A 169 25.44 -15.62 33.00
N ASP A 170 24.62 -16.30 32.20
CA ASP A 170 24.11 -15.78 30.95
C ASP A 170 23.27 -14.56 31.29
N ILE A 171 23.88 -13.38 31.17
CA ILE A 171 23.14 -12.12 31.13
C ILE A 171 22.46 -12.14 29.76
N GLU A 172 21.18 -12.53 29.74
CA GLU A 172 20.31 -12.26 28.61
C GLU A 172 20.35 -10.76 28.34
N ASP A 173 21.08 -10.38 27.29
CA ASP A 173 21.10 -9.04 26.77
C ASP A 173 19.73 -8.76 26.15
N HIS A 174 18.81 -8.26 26.98
CA HIS A 174 17.59 -7.60 26.53
C HIS A 174 17.95 -6.24 25.92
N SER A 175 18.75 -6.25 24.85
CA SER A 175 19.07 -5.08 24.05
C SER A 175 17.98 -4.85 23.01
N LEU A 176 17.13 -3.86 23.34
CA LEU A 176 16.60 -2.81 22.45
C LEU A 176 16.04 -3.25 21.09
N GLY A 177 14.73 -3.05 20.92
CA GLY A 177 14.01 -3.17 19.66
C GLY A 177 14.76 -2.51 18.49
N GLY A 178 15.49 -3.32 17.74
CA GLY A 178 16.10 -2.94 16.48
C GLY A 178 15.02 -2.83 15.41
N ALA A 179 15.11 -1.79 14.59
CA ALA A 179 14.31 -1.70 13.38
C ALA A 179 14.41 -3.01 12.59
N PRO A 180 13.29 -3.52 12.02
CA PRO A 180 13.31 -4.78 11.30
C PRO A 180 14.35 -4.75 10.16
N PRO A 181 15.04 -5.86 9.87
CA PRO A 181 16.03 -5.90 8.80
C PRO A 181 15.42 -5.45 7.47
N ILE A 182 16.20 -4.73 6.66
CA ILE A 182 15.79 -4.06 5.40
C ILE A 182 15.00 -5.00 4.47
N SER A 183 15.34 -6.29 4.43
CA SER A 183 14.63 -7.31 3.63
C SER A 183 13.18 -7.57 4.07
N ILE A 184 12.82 -7.32 5.33
CA ILE A 184 11.45 -7.46 5.83
C ILE A 184 10.61 -6.24 5.44
N GLN A 185 11.19 -5.04 5.45
CA GLN A 185 10.49 -3.80 5.13
C GLN A 185 10.06 -3.74 3.65
N TRP A 186 10.91 -4.20 2.73
CA TRP A 186 10.59 -4.24 1.30
C TRP A 186 9.52 -5.25 0.93
N LYS A 187 9.47 -6.40 1.63
CA LYS A 187 8.41 -7.39 1.43
C LYS A 187 7.05 -6.81 1.74
N ARG A 188 6.92 -6.13 2.88
CA ARG A 188 5.68 -5.44 3.29
C ARG A 188 5.23 -4.41 2.27
N ILE A 189 6.16 -3.62 1.74
CA ILE A 189 5.84 -2.61 0.72
C ILE A 189 5.42 -3.28 -0.60
N LEU A 190 6.09 -4.35 -1.03
CA LEU A 190 5.73 -5.08 -2.24
C LEU A 190 4.35 -5.75 -2.11
N LEU A 191 4.06 -6.36 -0.96
CA LEU A 191 2.73 -6.90 -0.66
C LEU A 191 1.67 -5.85 -0.75
N LEU A 192 1.89 -4.72 -0.08
CA LEU A 192 0.96 -3.62 -0.06
C LEU A 192 0.66 -3.15 -1.49
N ILE A 193 1.69 -3.01 -2.34
CA ILE A 193 1.51 -2.65 -3.75
C ILE A 193 0.70 -3.72 -4.50
N ILE A 194 1.03 -5.00 -4.34
CA ILE A 194 0.34 -6.10 -5.03
C ILE A 194 -1.12 -6.21 -4.57
N ALA A 195 -1.37 -6.18 -3.26
CA ALA A 195 -2.69 -6.24 -2.67
C ALA A 195 -3.54 -5.06 -3.14
N ILE A 196 -2.96 -3.84 -3.15
CA ILE A 196 -3.63 -2.64 -3.65
C ILE A 196 -3.95 -2.74 -5.14
N THR A 197 -2.98 -3.14 -5.93
CA THR A 197 -3.18 -3.31 -7.37
C THR A 197 -4.27 -4.34 -7.67
N ILE A 198 -4.39 -5.41 -6.89
CA ILE A 198 -5.37 -6.46 -7.16
C ILE A 198 -6.78 -6.04 -6.74
N HIS A 199 -6.96 -5.25 -5.66
CA HIS A 199 -8.29 -4.76 -5.30
C HIS A 199 -8.81 -3.66 -6.23
N ASN A 200 -7.92 -2.90 -6.86
CA ASN A 200 -8.28 -1.89 -7.86
C ASN A 200 -8.93 -2.49 -9.12
N ILE A 201 -8.76 -3.80 -9.35
CA ILE A 201 -9.40 -4.49 -10.49
C ILE A 201 -10.93 -4.58 -10.31
N PRO A 202 -11.47 -5.14 -9.21
CA PRO A 202 -12.90 -5.08 -8.90
C PRO A 202 -13.52 -3.68 -8.97
N GLU A 203 -12.81 -2.65 -8.50
CA GLU A 203 -13.29 -1.26 -8.52
C GLU A 203 -13.43 -0.72 -9.94
N GLY A 204 -12.38 -0.89 -10.76
CA GLY A 204 -12.45 -0.53 -12.17
C GLY A 204 -13.59 -1.26 -12.89
N LEU A 205 -13.73 -2.57 -12.66
CA LEU A 205 -14.85 -3.37 -13.19
C LEU A 205 -16.21 -2.82 -12.76
N ALA A 206 -16.37 -2.45 -11.49
CA ALA A 206 -17.62 -1.91 -10.96
C ALA A 206 -18.00 -0.59 -11.62
N VAL A 207 -17.05 0.32 -11.82
CA VAL A 207 -17.27 1.57 -12.57
C VAL A 207 -17.69 1.27 -14.02
N GLY A 208 -16.98 0.37 -14.70
CA GLY A 208 -17.27 0.00 -16.09
C GLY A 208 -18.63 -0.65 -16.28
N VAL A 209 -18.99 -1.59 -15.40
CA VAL A 209 -20.31 -2.23 -15.45
C VAL A 209 -21.41 -1.28 -15.03
N GLY A 210 -21.18 -0.42 -14.03
CA GLY A 210 -22.14 0.60 -13.61
C GLY A 210 -22.58 1.47 -14.79
N PHE A 211 -21.62 2.01 -15.55
CA PHE A 211 -21.93 2.78 -16.76
C PHE A 211 -22.43 1.93 -17.93
N GLY A 212 -21.95 0.69 -18.08
CA GLY A 212 -22.38 -0.23 -19.14
C GLY A 212 -23.78 -0.84 -18.96
N ALA A 213 -24.28 -0.85 -17.72
CA ALA A 213 -25.60 -1.37 -17.38
C ALA A 213 -26.71 -0.32 -17.46
N ILE A 214 -26.37 0.95 -17.73
CA ILE A 214 -27.35 2.05 -17.75
C ILE A 214 -28.52 1.71 -18.67
N GLY A 215 -29.73 1.80 -18.13
CA GLY A 215 -30.98 1.52 -18.84
C GLY A 215 -31.35 0.03 -18.97
N LYS A 216 -30.52 -0.91 -18.48
CA LYS A 216 -30.87 -2.34 -18.42
C LYS A 216 -31.82 -2.71 -17.27
N SER A 217 -31.89 -1.87 -16.25
CA SER A 217 -32.74 -2.03 -15.06
C SER A 217 -33.14 -0.66 -14.50
N PRO A 218 -34.29 -0.50 -13.82
CA PRO A 218 -34.69 0.76 -13.18
C PRO A 218 -33.65 1.32 -12.19
N ALA A 219 -32.82 0.44 -11.61
CA ALA A 219 -31.74 0.83 -10.70
C ALA A 219 -30.41 1.16 -11.40
N ALA A 220 -30.24 0.79 -12.67
CA ALA A 220 -29.04 1.10 -13.43
C ALA A 220 -29.17 2.49 -14.07
N THR A 221 -29.09 3.51 -13.23
CA THR A 221 -29.19 4.92 -13.65
C THR A 221 -27.81 5.52 -13.83
N PHE A 222 -27.73 6.60 -14.61
CA PHE A 222 -26.50 7.38 -14.74
C PHE A 222 -26.04 7.93 -13.39
N GLU A 223 -26.98 8.38 -12.55
CA GLU A 223 -26.71 8.92 -11.21
C GLU A 223 -26.05 7.86 -10.32
N ASN A 224 -26.59 6.64 -10.28
CA ASN A 224 -26.03 5.56 -9.47
C ASN A 224 -24.63 5.17 -9.94
N ALA A 225 -24.42 5.05 -11.25
CA ALA A 225 -23.09 4.74 -11.80
C ALA A 225 -22.07 5.85 -11.53
N ARG A 226 -22.50 7.12 -11.57
CA ARG A 226 -21.64 8.27 -11.26
C ARG A 226 -21.31 8.33 -9.77
N ASN A 227 -22.29 8.15 -8.90
CA ASN A 227 -22.09 8.18 -7.45
C ASN A 227 -21.16 7.04 -7.01
N LEU A 228 -21.32 5.84 -7.59
CA LEU A 228 -20.37 4.73 -7.38
C LEU A 228 -18.94 5.10 -7.78
N ALA A 229 -18.74 5.68 -8.97
CA ALA A 229 -17.41 6.12 -9.41
C ALA A 229 -16.82 7.23 -8.52
N ILE A 230 -17.65 8.13 -7.98
CA ILE A 230 -17.22 9.16 -7.04
C ILE A 230 -16.80 8.53 -5.70
N GLY A 231 -17.62 7.63 -5.15
CA GLY A 231 -17.32 6.92 -3.90
C GLY A 231 -16.00 6.17 -3.98
N ILE A 232 -15.80 5.40 -5.05
CA ILE A 232 -14.52 4.72 -5.34
C ILE A 232 -13.39 5.75 -5.45
N GLY A 233 -13.51 6.80 -6.25
CA GLY A 233 -12.40 7.75 -6.40
C GLY A 233 -11.95 8.38 -5.09
N ILE A 234 -12.87 8.67 -4.18
CA ILE A 234 -12.57 9.31 -2.89
C ILE A 234 -11.69 8.42 -2.01
N GLN A 235 -11.96 7.11 -1.91
CA GLN A 235 -11.12 6.19 -1.12
C GLN A 235 -9.78 5.87 -1.79
N ASN A 236 -9.69 5.98 -3.12
CA ASN A 236 -8.44 5.72 -3.85
C ASN A 236 -7.39 6.80 -3.59
N PHE A 237 -7.81 8.00 -3.16
CA PHE A 237 -6.88 9.05 -2.73
C PHE A 237 -6.02 8.60 -1.53
N PRO A 238 -6.59 8.14 -0.39
CA PRO A 238 -5.80 7.51 0.67
C PRO A 238 -4.92 6.33 0.24
N GLU A 239 -5.34 5.51 -0.72
CA GLU A 239 -4.56 4.36 -1.19
C GLU A 239 -3.26 4.77 -1.91
N GLY A 240 -3.34 5.78 -2.79
CA GLY A 240 -2.15 6.32 -3.45
C GLY A 240 -1.12 6.86 -2.45
N LEU A 241 -1.60 7.47 -1.37
CA LEU A 241 -0.76 7.90 -0.25
C LEU A 241 -0.20 6.69 0.54
N ALA A 242 -1.03 5.68 0.81
CA ALA A 242 -0.66 4.47 1.54
C ALA A 242 0.44 3.66 0.83
N VAL A 243 0.52 3.72 -0.51
CA VAL A 243 1.64 3.11 -1.27
C VAL A 243 2.87 4.02 -1.28
N SER A 244 2.70 5.29 -1.62
CA SER A 244 3.82 6.19 -1.91
C SER A 244 4.61 6.59 -0.66
N LEU A 245 3.96 6.76 0.51
CA LEU A 245 4.65 7.18 1.74
C LEU A 245 5.57 6.10 2.32
N PRO A 246 5.18 4.81 2.44
CA PRO A 246 6.08 3.75 2.87
C PRO A 246 7.28 3.58 1.93
N LEU A 247 7.07 3.66 0.61
CA LEU A 247 8.16 3.67 -0.38
C LEU A 247 9.12 4.84 -0.17
N ARG A 248 8.59 6.03 0.12
CA ARG A 248 9.42 7.19 0.43
C ARG A 248 10.19 6.99 1.74
N GLY A 249 9.55 6.38 2.74
CA GLY A 249 10.13 6.05 4.03
C GLY A 249 11.22 4.97 3.98
N SER A 250 11.18 4.06 2.99
CA SER A 250 12.23 3.05 2.77
C SER A 250 13.44 3.57 1.98
N GLY A 251 13.45 4.86 1.60
CA GLY A 251 14.59 5.54 0.99
C GLY A 251 14.48 5.78 -0.51
N LEU A 252 13.34 5.49 -1.16
CA LEU A 252 13.16 5.79 -2.59
C LEU A 252 13.07 7.31 -2.84
N SER A 253 13.45 7.71 -4.05
CA SER A 253 13.25 9.08 -4.50
C SER A 253 11.75 9.42 -4.59
N VAL A 254 11.41 10.69 -4.37
CA VAL A 254 10.02 11.20 -4.40
C VAL A 254 9.31 10.74 -5.68
N TRP A 255 10.00 10.87 -6.82
CA TRP A 255 9.48 10.48 -8.13
C TRP A 255 9.20 8.99 -8.25
N LYS A 256 10.08 8.12 -7.74
CA LYS A 256 9.82 6.68 -7.78
C LYS A 256 8.65 6.30 -6.89
N SER A 257 8.58 6.86 -5.69
CA SER A 257 7.46 6.64 -4.77
C SER A 257 6.12 7.08 -5.36
N PHE A 258 6.10 8.24 -6.03
CA PHE A 258 4.94 8.71 -6.78
C PHE A 258 4.57 7.77 -7.92
N TRP A 259 5.55 7.36 -8.74
CA TRP A 259 5.32 6.47 -9.88
C TRP A 259 4.72 5.13 -9.44
N TYR A 260 5.31 4.47 -8.45
CA TYR A 260 4.74 3.22 -7.94
C TYR A 260 3.36 3.42 -7.30
N GLY A 261 3.13 4.55 -6.60
CA GLY A 261 1.84 4.87 -5.98
C GLY A 261 0.71 5.12 -6.99
N GLN A 262 0.97 5.81 -8.10
CA GLN A 262 -0.06 5.98 -9.13
C GLN A 262 -0.21 4.74 -10.04
N LEU A 263 0.86 3.95 -10.20
CA LEU A 263 0.84 2.76 -11.06
C LEU A 263 -0.02 1.66 -10.45
N SER A 264 -0.16 1.59 -9.13
CA SER A 264 -1.06 0.63 -8.48
C SER A 264 -2.54 0.86 -8.82
N GLY A 265 -2.94 2.10 -9.14
CA GLY A 265 -4.30 2.44 -9.58
C GLY A 265 -4.52 2.39 -11.10
N MET A 266 -3.45 2.28 -11.89
CA MET A 266 -3.54 2.31 -13.37
C MET A 266 -4.26 1.09 -13.96
N VAL A 267 -4.53 0.07 -13.15
CA VAL A 267 -5.34 -1.09 -13.54
C VAL A 267 -6.83 -0.76 -13.65
N GLU A 268 -7.33 0.28 -12.97
CA GLU A 268 -8.76 0.60 -12.93
C GLU A 268 -9.31 0.99 -14.33
N PRO A 269 -8.65 1.86 -15.13
CA PRO A 269 -9.13 2.17 -16.48
C PRO A 269 -9.19 0.95 -17.40
N ILE A 270 -8.22 0.05 -17.27
CA ILE A 270 -8.15 -1.20 -18.05
C ILE A 270 -9.30 -2.12 -17.64
N ALA A 271 -9.48 -2.31 -16.33
CA ALA A 271 -10.54 -3.13 -15.77
C ALA A 271 -11.94 -2.57 -16.10
N GLY A 272 -12.13 -1.26 -16.06
CA GLY A 272 -13.41 -0.64 -16.42
C GLY A 272 -13.75 -0.79 -17.90
N LEU A 273 -12.77 -0.63 -18.79
CA LEU A 273 -12.98 -0.93 -20.21
C LEU A 273 -13.41 -2.38 -20.44
N PHE A 274 -12.86 -3.33 -19.69
CA PHE A 274 -13.35 -4.71 -19.71
C PHE A 274 -14.78 -4.81 -19.17
N GLY A 275 -15.07 -4.15 -18.04
CA GLY A 275 -16.39 -4.15 -17.40
C GLY A 275 -17.51 -3.63 -18.31
N VAL A 276 -17.28 -2.53 -19.03
CA VAL A 276 -18.28 -1.95 -19.93
C VAL A 276 -18.53 -2.79 -21.18
N VAL A 277 -17.52 -3.53 -21.66
CA VAL A 277 -17.65 -4.44 -22.81
C VAL A 277 -18.30 -5.77 -22.40
N ALA A 278 -17.98 -6.27 -21.21
CA ALA A 278 -18.38 -7.59 -20.73
C ALA A 278 -19.51 -7.54 -19.68
N VAL A 279 -20.39 -6.54 -19.72
CA VAL A 279 -21.44 -6.32 -18.69
C VAL A 279 -22.23 -7.59 -18.38
N SER A 280 -22.68 -8.32 -19.40
CA SER A 280 -23.49 -9.55 -19.21
C SER A 280 -22.73 -10.69 -18.53
N ILE A 281 -21.40 -10.67 -18.56
CA ILE A 281 -20.53 -11.65 -17.88
C ILE A 281 -20.15 -11.13 -16.50
N ALA A 282 -19.92 -9.82 -16.37
CA ALA A 282 -19.43 -9.21 -15.15
C ALA A 282 -20.54 -8.99 -14.11
N GLU A 283 -21.77 -8.66 -14.51
CA GLU A 283 -22.88 -8.33 -13.61
C GLU A 283 -23.20 -9.42 -12.56
N PRO A 284 -23.26 -10.73 -12.91
CA PRO A 284 -23.43 -11.78 -11.90
C PRO A 284 -22.22 -11.99 -10.98
N ILE A 285 -21.03 -11.58 -11.41
CA ILE A 285 -19.76 -11.77 -10.69
C ILE A 285 -19.50 -10.59 -9.74
N LEU A 286 -20.06 -9.40 -10.03
CA LEU A 286 -19.79 -8.18 -9.29
C LEU A 286 -20.05 -8.24 -7.78
N PRO A 287 -21.16 -8.84 -7.28
CA PRO A 287 -21.37 -8.94 -5.83
C PRO A 287 -20.22 -9.68 -5.14
N TYR A 288 -19.68 -10.73 -5.77
CA TYR A 288 -18.52 -11.45 -5.27
C TYR A 288 -17.25 -10.61 -5.36
N ALA A 289 -17.05 -9.91 -6.48
CA ALA A 289 -15.85 -9.11 -6.72
C ALA A 289 -15.75 -7.89 -5.80
N LEU A 290 -16.86 -7.17 -5.58
CA LEU A 290 -16.93 -6.05 -4.64
C LEU A 290 -16.74 -6.51 -3.20
N ALA A 291 -17.38 -7.61 -2.81
CA ALA A 291 -17.17 -8.17 -1.48
C ALA A 291 -15.74 -8.69 -1.30
N PHE A 292 -15.13 -9.26 -2.35
CA PHE A 292 -13.71 -9.63 -2.38
C PHE A 292 -12.80 -8.42 -2.15
N ALA A 293 -13.05 -7.30 -2.84
CA ALA A 293 -12.30 -6.06 -2.61
C ALA A 293 -12.44 -5.58 -1.17
N ALA A 294 -13.67 -5.58 -0.61
CA ALA A 294 -13.90 -5.20 0.78
C ALA A 294 -13.15 -6.10 1.78
N GLY A 295 -13.17 -7.42 1.57
CA GLY A 295 -12.46 -8.37 2.42
C GLY A 295 -10.95 -8.22 2.37
N ALA A 296 -10.40 -8.03 1.17
CA ALA A 296 -8.98 -7.74 0.96
C ALA A 296 -8.58 -6.41 1.63
N MET A 297 -9.39 -5.37 1.46
CA MET A 297 -9.14 -4.04 2.03
C MET A 297 -9.16 -4.06 3.56
N ILE A 298 -10.15 -4.71 4.17
CA ILE A 298 -10.21 -4.88 5.63
C ILE A 298 -8.99 -5.67 6.15
N TYR A 299 -8.56 -6.73 5.45
CA TYR A 299 -7.35 -7.46 5.84
C TYR A 299 -6.13 -6.53 5.85
N VAL A 300 -5.87 -5.80 4.77
CA VAL A 300 -4.74 -4.86 4.66
C VAL A 300 -4.80 -3.77 5.74
N VAL A 301 -5.98 -3.22 6.02
CA VAL A 301 -6.13 -2.20 7.06
C VAL A 301 -5.75 -2.75 8.43
N VAL A 302 -6.22 -3.95 8.76
CA VAL A 302 -6.04 -4.57 10.08
C VAL A 302 -4.60 -5.09 10.26
N ASP A 303 -4.03 -5.71 9.25
CA ASP A 303 -2.74 -6.40 9.33
C ASP A 303 -1.54 -5.49 9.02
N ASP A 304 -1.73 -4.48 8.16
CA ASP A 304 -0.64 -3.57 7.74
C ASP A 304 -0.83 -2.13 8.25
N ILE A 305 -1.91 -1.45 7.84
CA ILE A 305 -2.00 0.02 7.99
C ILE A 305 -2.14 0.43 9.45
N ILE A 306 -3.04 -0.20 10.21
CA ILE A 306 -3.24 0.12 11.63
C ILE A 306 -1.98 -0.18 12.44
N PRO A 307 -1.35 -1.38 12.33
CA PRO A 307 -0.10 -1.66 13.03
C PRO A 307 1.03 -0.68 12.68
N GLU A 308 1.24 -0.37 11.39
CA GLU A 308 2.29 0.56 10.96
C GLU A 308 2.06 1.97 11.53
N ALA A 309 0.82 2.46 11.52
CA ALA A 309 0.47 3.77 12.05
C ALA A 309 0.69 3.88 13.58
N GLN A 310 0.75 2.76 14.30
CA GLN A 310 0.93 2.72 15.76
C GLN A 310 2.37 2.41 16.19
N THR A 311 3.27 2.08 15.27
CA THR A 311 4.61 1.55 15.57
C THR A 311 5.55 2.55 16.27
N CYS A 312 5.34 3.86 16.10
CA CYS A 312 6.26 4.90 16.60
C CYS A 312 5.75 5.73 17.79
N GLY A 313 4.86 5.16 18.60
CA GLY A 313 4.40 5.80 19.86
C GLY A 313 3.37 6.92 19.69
N ASN A 314 2.95 7.22 18.45
CA ASN A 314 1.89 8.20 18.16
C ASN A 314 0.50 7.54 18.03
N GLY A 315 0.28 6.38 18.65
CA GLY A 315 -0.93 5.57 18.45
C GLY A 315 -2.24 6.34 18.66
N ARG A 316 -2.32 7.23 19.68
CA ARG A 316 -3.51 8.07 19.90
C ARG A 316 -3.80 9.02 18.74
N LEU A 317 -2.76 9.59 18.14
CA LEU A 317 -2.90 10.50 17.00
C LEU A 317 -3.37 9.73 15.75
N SER A 318 -2.80 8.53 15.53
CA SER A 318 -3.26 7.60 14.49
C SER A 318 -4.74 7.22 14.69
N THR A 319 -5.16 6.88 15.92
CA THR A 319 -6.57 6.56 16.22
C THR A 319 -7.51 7.72 15.90
N TRP A 320 -7.17 8.95 16.29
CA TRP A 320 -7.97 10.13 15.93
C TRP A 320 -7.97 10.37 14.42
N GLY A 321 -6.84 10.15 13.76
CA GLY A 321 -6.76 10.13 12.30
C GLY A 321 -7.78 9.16 11.70
N ALA A 322 -7.81 7.92 12.18
CA ALA A 322 -8.74 6.90 11.72
C ALA A 322 -10.21 7.27 11.94
N ILE A 323 -10.57 7.82 13.11
CA ILE A 323 -11.93 8.29 13.36
C ILE A 323 -12.31 9.41 12.39
N VAL A 324 -11.43 10.39 12.18
CA VAL A 324 -11.67 11.49 11.24
C VAL A 324 -11.80 10.96 9.81
N GLY A 325 -10.92 10.07 9.38
CA GLY A 325 -10.97 9.45 8.05
C GLY A 325 -12.26 8.67 7.83
N PHE A 326 -12.67 7.88 8.82
CA PHE A 326 -13.93 7.13 8.78
C PHE A 326 -15.14 8.06 8.65
N VAL A 327 -15.21 9.12 9.47
CA VAL A 327 -16.31 10.10 9.43
C VAL A 327 -16.34 10.84 8.11
N VAL A 328 -15.18 11.26 7.59
CA VAL A 328 -15.08 11.93 6.29
C VAL A 328 -15.61 11.02 5.19
N MET A 329 -15.13 9.77 5.12
CA MET A 329 -15.58 8.84 4.10
C MET A 329 -17.08 8.51 4.21
N MET A 330 -17.57 8.22 5.42
CA MET A 330 -18.99 7.98 5.65
C MET A 330 -19.84 9.20 5.24
N SER A 331 -19.40 10.41 5.57
CA SER A 331 -20.14 11.63 5.22
C SER A 331 -20.15 11.89 3.72
N LEU A 332 -19.06 11.55 3.04
CA LEU A 332 -18.95 11.69 1.58
C LEU A 332 -19.82 10.66 0.87
N ASP A 333 -19.78 9.40 1.30
CA ASP A 333 -20.59 8.34 0.70
C ASP A 333 -22.09 8.59 0.95
N VAL A 334 -22.51 8.84 2.19
CA VAL A 334 -23.92 9.11 2.53
C VAL A 334 -24.40 10.47 1.99
N GLY A 335 -23.52 11.46 1.90
CA GLY A 335 -23.87 12.81 1.47
C GLY A 335 -23.89 13.02 -0.05
N LEU A 336 -23.12 12.23 -0.80
CA LEU A 336 -23.02 12.30 -2.26
C LEU A 336 -23.68 11.10 -2.97
N GLY A 337 -23.94 10.02 -2.23
CA GLY A 337 -24.52 8.74 -2.69
C GLY A 337 -26.02 8.79 -2.88
#